data_AF-A0A453AXC5-F1
#
_entry.id   AF-A0A453AXC5-F1
#
_cell.length_a   1.000
_cell.length_b   1.000
_cell.length_c   1.000
_cell.angle_alpha   90.00
_cell.angle_beta   90.00
_cell.angle_gamma   90.00
#
_symmetry.space_group_name_H-M   'P 1'
#
loop_
_entity.id
_entity.type
_entity.pdbx_description
1 polymer ?
#
loop_
_entity_poly.entity_id
_entity_poly.type
_entity_poly.pdbx_seq_one_letter_code
_entity_poly.pdbx_strand_id
1 'polypeptide(L)'
;MPHPDERVEYELWTNSNDECSPRCGEQVAFVRSFRGHAQILERGGYARFTPHYITWYCPEAFRLTRQCQSQCINHGRYCAPDREEDFGEGYEGKQVVVENLRQLCVHRVANESGLPWAWWDFAMDYKLRCSMKEKKYSKACAEEVVASLGLSLEKVLACMGDPDADADNAVLSKEQEDQIGRGSRGDVTILPTLVINDVQYRGI
;
A
#
# COMPACT_ATOMS: atom_id res chain seq x y z
N MET A 1 0.44 -21.94 -15.66
CA MET A 1 0.13 -21.41 -14.31
C MET A 1 -1.11 -22.14 -13.80
N PRO A 2 -1.12 -22.63 -12.56
CA PRO A 2 -2.33 -23.21 -11.98
C PRO A 2 -3.36 -22.11 -11.75
N HIS A 3 -4.57 -22.29 -12.27
CA HIS A 3 -5.71 -21.38 -12.12
C HIS A 3 -6.93 -22.21 -11.72
N PRO A 4 -7.10 -22.52 -10.41
CA PRO A 4 -8.10 -23.48 -9.95
C PRO A 4 -9.55 -23.03 -10.20
N ASP A 5 -9.78 -21.74 -10.47
CA ASP A 5 -11.08 -21.13 -10.69
C ASP A 5 -11.18 -20.35 -12.02
N GLU A 6 -10.30 -20.66 -12.98
CA GLU A 6 -10.20 -20.01 -14.31
C GLU A 6 -9.92 -18.49 -14.28
N ARG A 7 -9.48 -17.95 -13.13
CA ARG A 7 -9.13 -16.54 -12.97
C ARG A 7 -7.63 -16.32 -12.83
N VAL A 8 -7.17 -15.14 -13.24
CA VAL A 8 -5.80 -14.69 -13.01
C VAL A 8 -5.74 -13.97 -11.66
N GLU A 9 -4.97 -14.52 -10.72
CA GLU A 9 -4.64 -13.84 -9.47
C GLU A 9 -3.40 -12.98 -9.69
N TYR A 10 -3.49 -11.68 -9.43
CA TYR A 10 -2.35 -10.78 -9.56
C TYR A 10 -2.24 -9.79 -8.42
N GLU A 11 -1.00 -9.52 -8.04
CA GLU A 11 -0.63 -8.67 -6.92
C GLU A 11 0.26 -7.55 -7.39
N LEU A 12 0.08 -6.35 -6.84
CA LEU A 12 1.00 -5.24 -7.05
C LEU A 12 1.61 -4.83 -5.71
N TRP A 13 2.90 -5.11 -5.57
CA TRP A 13 3.72 -4.59 -4.49
C TRP A 13 4.21 -3.19 -4.88
N THR A 14 3.77 -2.17 -4.12
CA THR A 14 3.98 -0.75 -4.42
C THR A 14 4.19 0.08 -3.14
N ASN A 15 4.30 1.41 -3.30
CA ASN A 15 4.35 2.36 -2.20
C ASN A 15 3.39 3.55 -2.43
N SER A 16 2.82 4.08 -1.35
CA SER A 16 2.05 5.33 -1.38
C SER A 16 2.93 6.58 -1.44
N ASN A 17 4.19 6.50 -1.01
CA ASN A 17 5.18 7.56 -1.21
C ASN A 17 5.25 7.92 -2.71
N ASP A 18 5.10 9.20 -3.04
CA ASP A 18 5.16 9.73 -4.41
C ASP A 18 6.40 10.61 -4.68
N GLU A 19 7.29 10.78 -3.69
CA GLU A 19 8.58 11.47 -3.77
C GLU A 19 9.75 10.53 -3.47
N CYS A 20 10.01 9.58 -4.38
CA CYS A 20 11.11 8.60 -4.22
C CYS A 20 11.95 8.40 -5.50
N SER A 21 12.39 9.49 -6.14
CA SER A 21 13.18 9.45 -7.39
C SER A 21 12.33 8.96 -8.61
N PRO A 22 12.90 8.76 -9.83
CA PRO A 22 12.13 8.34 -11.02
C PRO A 22 11.28 7.08 -10.82
N ARG A 23 11.68 6.18 -9.91
CA ARG A 23 10.94 4.95 -9.57
C ARG A 23 9.54 5.22 -9.02
N CYS A 24 9.34 6.31 -8.29
CA CYS A 24 8.01 6.72 -7.87
C CYS A 24 7.16 7.18 -9.07
N GLY A 25 7.76 7.91 -10.01
CA GLY A 25 7.11 8.32 -11.25
C GLY A 25 6.67 7.12 -12.11
N GLU A 26 7.51 6.08 -12.22
CA GLU A 26 7.19 4.84 -12.93
C GLU A 26 6.00 4.10 -12.29
N GLN A 27 5.96 4.02 -10.96
CA GLN A 27 4.84 3.41 -10.24
C GLN A 27 3.53 4.19 -10.45
N VAL A 28 3.58 5.52 -10.36
CA VAL A 28 2.42 6.38 -10.65
C VAL A 28 1.97 6.19 -12.11
N ALA A 29 2.90 6.14 -13.06
CA ALA A 29 2.60 5.92 -14.47
C ALA A 29 1.98 4.55 -14.74
N PHE A 30 2.45 3.50 -14.06
CA PHE A 30 1.86 2.16 -14.14
C PHE A 30 0.42 2.14 -13.62
N VAL A 31 0.17 2.65 -12.41
CA VAL A 31 -1.19 2.68 -11.85
C VAL A 31 -2.12 3.48 -12.77
N ARG A 32 -1.64 4.59 -13.34
CA ARG A 32 -2.40 5.42 -14.28
C ARG A 32 -2.75 4.69 -15.57
N SER A 33 -1.78 4.01 -16.19
CA SER A 33 -1.96 3.34 -17.48
C SER A 33 -2.74 2.02 -17.35
N PHE A 34 -2.57 1.33 -16.24
CA PHE A 34 -3.17 0.02 -16.01
C PHE A 34 -4.58 0.09 -15.39
N ARG A 35 -4.93 1.17 -14.67
CA ARG A 35 -6.26 1.35 -14.02
C ARG A 35 -7.44 0.92 -14.88
N GLY A 36 -7.53 1.41 -16.12
CA GLY A 36 -8.65 1.08 -17.01
C GLY A 36 -8.69 -0.41 -17.40
N HIS A 37 -7.53 -1.01 -17.62
CA HIS A 37 -7.40 -2.43 -17.94
C HIS A 37 -7.78 -3.30 -16.74
N ALA A 38 -7.26 -2.96 -15.55
CA ALA A 38 -7.60 -3.64 -14.31
C ALA A 38 -9.12 -3.60 -14.03
N GLN A 39 -9.74 -2.43 -14.18
CA GLN A 39 -11.19 -2.27 -14.03
C GLN A 39 -12.00 -3.17 -14.97
N ILE A 40 -11.58 -3.31 -16.23
CA ILE A 40 -12.25 -4.19 -17.20
C ILE A 40 -12.10 -5.66 -16.78
N LEU A 41 -10.90 -6.07 -16.37
CA LEU A 41 -10.62 -7.45 -15.96
C LEU A 41 -11.39 -7.85 -14.69
N GLU A 42 -11.41 -6.97 -13.68
CA GLU A 42 -12.10 -7.22 -12.41
C GLU A 42 -13.62 -7.17 -12.56
N ARG A 43 -14.18 -6.22 -13.33
CA ARG A 43 -15.62 -6.17 -13.63
C ARG A 43 -16.10 -7.36 -14.43
N GLY A 44 -15.25 -7.88 -15.32
CA GLY A 44 -15.52 -9.09 -16.10
C GLY A 44 -15.34 -10.38 -15.31
N GLY A 45 -14.80 -10.33 -14.09
CA GLY A 45 -14.49 -11.50 -13.28
C GLY A 45 -13.32 -12.34 -13.81
N TYR A 46 -12.51 -11.80 -14.74
CA TYR A 46 -11.39 -12.52 -15.36
C TYR A 46 -10.13 -12.54 -14.50
N ALA A 47 -10.00 -11.55 -13.61
CA ALA A 47 -8.86 -11.41 -12.73
C ALA A 47 -9.28 -10.95 -11.34
N ARG A 48 -8.44 -11.25 -10.36
CA ARG A 48 -8.58 -10.79 -8.98
C ARG A 48 -7.28 -10.11 -8.56
N PHE A 49 -7.42 -8.88 -8.10
CA PHE A 49 -6.32 -8.01 -7.74
C PHE A 49 -6.16 -7.91 -6.23
N THR A 50 -4.91 -7.90 -5.77
CA THR A 50 -4.55 -7.55 -4.38
C THR A 50 -3.37 -6.56 -4.35
N PRO A 51 -3.53 -5.35 -3.78
CA PRO A 51 -2.41 -4.44 -3.55
C PRO A 51 -1.62 -4.87 -2.32
N HIS A 52 -0.31 -4.69 -2.38
CA HIS A 52 0.60 -4.95 -1.25
C HIS A 52 1.62 -3.83 -1.08
N TYR A 53 2.11 -3.69 0.15
CA TYR A 53 3.07 -2.69 0.57
C TYR A 53 4.13 -3.35 1.46
N ILE A 54 5.39 -3.20 1.07
CA ILE A 54 6.51 -3.63 1.90
C ILE A 54 6.49 -2.84 3.20
N THR A 55 6.61 -3.54 4.32
CA THR A 55 6.74 -2.94 5.64
C THR A 55 7.93 -3.54 6.37
N TRP A 56 8.76 -2.67 6.92
CA TRP A 56 9.94 -3.04 7.67
C TRP A 56 9.64 -3.01 9.16
N TYR A 57 10.62 -3.38 9.98
CA TYR A 57 10.54 -3.23 11.43
C TYR A 57 11.80 -2.57 11.95
N CYS A 58 11.66 -1.95 13.11
CA CYS A 58 12.73 -1.35 13.86
C CYS A 58 13.11 -2.29 15.02
N PRO A 59 14.38 -2.75 15.10
CA PRO A 59 14.80 -3.63 16.18
C PRO A 59 14.58 -3.01 17.56
N GLU A 60 14.31 -3.84 18.55
CA GLU A 60 13.92 -3.40 19.90
C GLU A 60 14.91 -2.41 20.52
N ALA A 61 16.21 -2.65 20.33
CA ALA A 61 17.30 -1.79 20.82
C ALA A 61 17.25 -0.35 20.27
N PHE A 62 16.57 -0.12 19.14
CA PHE A 62 16.50 1.19 18.47
C PHE A 62 15.13 1.87 18.59
N ARG A 63 14.16 1.26 19.28
CA ARG A 63 12.77 1.77 19.37
C ARG A 63 12.65 3.21 19.88
N LEU A 64 13.54 3.61 20.78
CA LEU A 64 13.55 4.94 21.39
C LEU A 64 14.38 5.96 20.60
N THR A 65 15.01 5.56 19.50
CA THR A 65 15.75 6.48 18.64
C THR A 65 14.79 7.35 17.85
N ARG A 66 15.19 8.60 17.58
CA ARG A 66 14.43 9.53 16.73
C ARG A 66 14.15 8.93 15.35
N GLN A 67 15.10 8.18 14.80
CA GLN A 67 14.95 7.52 13.51
C GLN A 67 13.83 6.47 13.53
N CYS A 68 13.77 5.63 14.56
CA CYS A 68 12.68 4.67 14.66
C CYS A 68 11.32 5.35 14.84
N GLN A 69 11.26 6.36 15.70
CA GLN A 69 10.02 7.09 16.00
C GLN A 69 9.48 7.91 14.81
N SER A 70 10.35 8.38 13.91
CA SER A 70 9.90 9.08 12.69
C SER A 70 9.48 8.09 11.61
N GLN A 71 10.12 6.93 11.51
CA GLN A 71 9.91 6.01 10.38
C GLN A 71 8.82 4.95 10.62
N CYS A 72 8.40 4.75 11.88
CA CYS A 72 7.58 3.62 12.27
C CYS A 72 6.30 4.01 13.03
N ILE A 73 5.29 3.15 12.90
CA ILE A 73 4.10 3.11 13.75
C ILE A 73 4.09 1.85 14.62
N ASN A 74 3.09 1.71 15.49
CA ASN A 74 2.93 0.58 16.41
C ASN A 74 4.24 0.27 17.17
N HIS A 75 4.90 1.31 17.70
CA HIS A 75 6.13 1.20 18.49
C HIS A 75 7.28 0.47 17.78
N GLY A 76 7.46 0.73 16.47
CA GLY A 76 8.58 0.18 15.69
C GLY A 76 8.28 -1.15 15.00
N ARG A 77 7.04 -1.65 15.08
CA ARG A 77 6.65 -2.92 14.43
C ARG A 77 6.51 -2.80 12.92
N TYR A 78 6.07 -1.63 12.44
CA TYR A 78 5.82 -1.38 11.01
C TYR A 78 6.43 -0.05 10.61
N CYS A 79 7.32 -0.09 9.63
CA CYS A 79 8.15 1.03 9.24
C CYS A 79 8.22 1.15 7.72
N ALA A 80 8.36 2.39 7.24
CA ALA A 80 8.75 2.67 5.88
C ALA A 80 10.06 3.47 5.94
N PRO A 81 11.18 2.96 5.42
CA PRO A 81 12.44 3.69 5.42
C PRO A 81 12.34 4.85 4.43
N ASP A 82 12.38 6.06 4.96
CA ASP A 82 12.75 7.23 4.20
C ASP A 82 14.25 7.17 3.88
N ARG A 83 14.60 7.44 2.61
CA ARG A 83 15.98 7.43 2.13
C ARG A 83 16.64 8.80 2.25
N GLU A 84 15.89 9.84 2.59
CA GLU A 84 16.48 11.16 2.80
C GLU A 84 17.16 11.20 4.18
N GLU A 85 18.44 11.59 4.18
CA GLU A 85 19.24 11.75 5.41
C GLU A 85 18.74 12.94 6.27
N ASP A 86 17.82 13.75 5.73
CA ASP A 86 17.29 14.92 6.40
C ASP A 86 16.01 14.60 7.18
N PHE A 87 16.19 13.96 8.34
CA PHE A 87 15.11 13.67 9.28
C PHE A 87 14.49 14.98 9.83
N GLY A 88 13.54 15.56 9.12
CA GLY A 88 12.81 16.75 9.55
C GLY A 88 12.28 17.65 8.45
N GLU A 89 12.75 17.52 7.21
CA GLU A 89 12.18 18.19 6.04
C GLU A 89 11.42 17.19 5.18
N GLY A 90 10.13 17.44 4.94
CA GLY A 90 9.28 16.52 4.16
C GLY A 90 8.37 15.63 5.02
N TYR A 91 8.05 14.44 4.50
CA TYR A 91 7.11 13.50 5.11
C TYR A 91 7.85 12.35 5.79
N GLU A 92 7.50 12.07 7.04
CA GLU A 92 8.11 11.00 7.81
C GLU A 92 7.62 9.62 7.35
N GLY A 93 8.49 8.60 7.41
CA GLY A 93 8.14 7.24 7.02
C GLY A 93 6.89 6.69 7.71
N LYS A 94 6.62 7.06 8.96
CA LYS A 94 5.39 6.66 9.66
C LYS A 94 4.12 7.13 8.95
N GLN A 95 4.15 8.29 8.30
CA GLN A 95 3.02 8.82 7.52
C GLN A 95 2.78 7.94 6.28
N VAL A 96 3.86 7.45 5.67
CA VAL A 96 3.81 6.49 4.57
C VAL A 96 3.19 5.17 5.01
N VAL A 97 3.58 4.65 6.17
CA VAL A 97 2.99 3.41 6.70
C VAL A 97 1.49 3.58 6.97
N VAL A 98 1.07 4.71 7.54
CA VAL A 98 -0.35 5.02 7.78
C VAL A 98 -1.15 5.05 6.48
N GLU A 99 -0.62 5.64 5.41
CA GLU A 99 -1.30 5.66 4.11
C GLU A 99 -1.30 4.29 3.42
N ASN A 100 -0.21 3.53 3.50
CA ASN A 100 -0.16 2.15 3.00
C ASN A 100 -1.25 1.29 3.67
N LEU A 101 -1.36 1.38 5.01
CA LEU A 101 -2.42 0.75 5.79
C LEU A 101 -3.82 1.19 5.35
N ARG A 102 -4.02 2.49 5.07
CA ARG A 102 -5.30 3.00 4.56
C ARG A 102 -5.64 2.41 3.19
N GLN A 103 -4.69 2.33 2.26
CA GLN A 103 -4.93 1.78 0.94
C GLN A 103 -5.26 0.30 0.96
N LEU A 104 -4.63 -0.49 1.84
CA LEU A 104 -5.00 -1.88 2.10
C LEU A 104 -6.45 -1.98 2.62
N CYS A 105 -6.82 -1.12 3.57
CA CYS A 105 -8.18 -1.09 4.11
C CYS A 105 -9.22 -0.60 3.12
N VAL A 106 -8.88 0.34 2.23
CA VAL A 106 -9.74 0.76 1.12
C VAL A 106 -9.98 -0.41 0.17
N HIS A 107 -8.96 -1.18 -0.19
CA HIS A 107 -9.13 -2.38 -1.02
C HIS A 107 -10.04 -3.41 -0.35
N ARG A 108 -9.85 -3.67 0.95
CA ARG A 108 -10.72 -4.57 1.71
C ARG A 108 -12.19 -4.12 1.68
N VAL A 109 -12.45 -2.86 2.01
CA VAL A 109 -13.81 -2.31 2.04
C VAL A 109 -14.43 -2.26 0.64
N ALA A 110 -13.64 -1.97 -0.39
CA ALA A 110 -14.07 -1.99 -1.79
C ALA A 110 -14.51 -3.40 -2.22
N ASN A 111 -13.75 -4.44 -1.86
CA ASN A 111 -14.13 -5.83 -2.08
C ASN A 111 -15.41 -6.22 -1.33
N GLU A 112 -15.50 -5.91 -0.04
CA GLU A 112 -16.69 -6.18 0.78
C GLU A 112 -17.95 -5.45 0.27
N SER A 113 -17.77 -4.34 -0.45
CA SER A 113 -18.85 -3.56 -1.06
C SER A 113 -19.20 -3.99 -2.49
N GLY A 114 -18.56 -5.05 -3.02
CA GLY A 114 -18.80 -5.53 -4.38
C GLY A 114 -18.20 -4.64 -5.49
N LEU A 115 -17.24 -3.78 -5.14
CA LEU A 115 -16.57 -2.84 -6.04
C LEU A 115 -15.04 -3.06 -6.00
N PRO A 116 -14.53 -4.27 -6.29
CA PRO A 116 -13.09 -4.62 -6.12
C PRO A 116 -12.15 -3.66 -6.86
N TRP A 117 -12.60 -3.12 -7.98
CA TRP A 117 -11.84 -2.17 -8.81
C TRP A 117 -11.73 -0.75 -8.24
N ALA A 118 -12.47 -0.39 -7.20
CA ALA A 118 -12.49 0.96 -6.65
C ALA A 118 -11.15 1.37 -6.01
N TRP A 119 -10.32 0.40 -5.64
CA TRP A 119 -8.95 0.70 -5.18
C TRP A 119 -8.14 1.44 -6.26
N TRP A 120 -8.30 1.11 -7.54
CA TRP A 120 -7.59 1.79 -8.63
C TRP A 120 -7.99 3.26 -8.76
N ASP A 121 -9.28 3.55 -8.51
CA ASP A 121 -9.77 4.92 -8.47
C ASP A 121 -9.19 5.66 -7.27
N PHE A 122 -9.18 5.02 -6.09
CA PHE A 122 -8.59 5.59 -4.88
C PHE A 122 -7.09 5.89 -5.06
N ALA A 123 -6.30 4.90 -5.47
CA ALA A 123 -4.85 5.04 -5.59
C ALA A 123 -4.48 6.16 -6.57
N MET A 124 -5.24 6.32 -7.66
CA MET A 124 -5.03 7.40 -8.62
C MET A 124 -5.48 8.76 -8.08
N ASP A 125 -6.70 8.85 -7.55
CA ASP A 125 -7.23 10.12 -7.05
C ASP A 125 -6.42 10.62 -5.85
N TYR A 126 -5.95 9.73 -4.99
CA TYR A 126 -5.05 10.05 -3.89
C TYR A 126 -3.73 10.64 -4.39
N LYS A 127 -3.05 9.96 -5.33
CA LYS A 127 -1.80 10.46 -5.92
C LYS A 127 -1.97 11.82 -6.62
N LEU A 128 -3.15 12.11 -7.17
CA LEU A 128 -3.44 13.39 -7.82
C LEU A 128 -3.82 14.50 -6.84
N ARG A 129 -4.56 14.20 -5.77
CA ARG A 129 -5.12 15.20 -4.86
C ARG A 129 -4.29 15.42 -3.59
N CYS A 130 -3.60 14.38 -3.13
CA CYS A 130 -2.93 14.30 -1.83
C CYS A 130 -1.41 14.18 -1.95
N SER A 131 -0.81 14.79 -2.97
CA SER A 131 0.63 14.64 -3.24
C SER A 131 1.51 15.23 -2.14
N MET A 132 2.68 14.61 -1.92
CA MET A 132 3.70 15.17 -1.03
C MET A 132 4.25 16.50 -1.55
N LYS A 133 4.42 16.62 -2.87
CA LYS A 133 4.89 17.83 -3.55
C LYS A 133 4.03 19.07 -3.25
N GLU A 134 2.72 18.90 -3.20
CA GLU A 134 1.79 19.99 -2.87
C GLU A 134 1.55 20.14 -1.36
N LYS A 135 2.29 19.39 -0.54
CA LYS A 135 2.13 19.34 0.92
C LYS A 135 0.72 18.92 1.37
N LYS A 136 0.05 18.06 0.60
CA LYS A 136 -1.32 17.59 0.85
C LYS A 136 -1.41 16.15 1.35
N TYR A 137 -0.29 15.47 1.49
CA TYR A 137 -0.20 14.10 1.99
C TYR A 137 -0.63 14.04 3.46
N SER A 138 -1.92 13.84 3.69
CA SER A 138 -2.56 14.05 4.99
C SER A 138 -3.75 13.13 5.15
N LYS A 139 -4.09 12.83 6.42
CA LYS A 139 -5.27 12.05 6.77
C LYS A 139 -6.54 12.66 6.17
N ALA A 140 -6.75 13.96 6.36
CA ALA A 140 -7.95 14.65 5.88
C ALA A 140 -8.13 14.52 4.36
N CYS A 141 -7.07 14.73 3.58
CA CYS A 141 -7.12 14.57 2.13
C CYS A 141 -7.48 13.13 1.73
N ALA A 142 -6.88 12.13 2.39
CA ALA A 142 -7.18 10.73 2.13
C ALA A 142 -8.65 10.39 2.38
N GLU A 143 -9.20 10.88 3.49
CA GLU A 143 -10.60 10.65 3.89
C GLU A 143 -11.59 11.30 2.92
N GLU A 144 -11.28 12.49 2.40
CA GLU A 144 -12.06 13.13 1.33
C GLU A 144 -12.06 12.29 0.04
N VAL A 145 -10.93 11.68 -0.33
CA VAL A 145 -10.86 10.77 -1.49
C VAL A 145 -11.75 9.54 -1.26
N VAL A 146 -11.66 8.89 -0.10
CA VAL A 146 -12.53 7.76 0.27
C VAL A 146 -14.01 8.13 0.13
N ALA A 147 -14.41 9.27 0.71
CA ALA A 147 -15.79 9.75 0.66
C ALA A 147 -16.24 10.06 -0.78
N SER A 148 -15.37 10.65 -1.60
CA SER A 148 -15.68 10.97 -2.99
C SER A 148 -15.94 9.75 -3.88
N LEU A 149 -15.43 8.58 -3.49
CA LEU A 149 -15.65 7.30 -4.16
C LEU A 149 -16.86 6.53 -3.61
N GLY A 150 -17.57 7.09 -2.62
CA GLY A 150 -18.74 6.46 -2.00
C GLY A 150 -18.41 5.26 -1.10
N LEU A 151 -17.15 5.11 -0.68
CA LEU A 151 -16.74 4.05 0.24
C LEU A 151 -17.00 4.47 1.70
N SER A 152 -17.28 3.49 2.56
CA SER A 152 -17.53 3.76 3.99
C SER A 152 -16.22 4.10 4.70
N LEU A 153 -16.03 5.39 5.01
CA LEU A 153 -14.90 5.87 5.79
C LEU A 153 -14.83 5.20 7.17
N GLU A 154 -15.98 5.00 7.82
CA GLU A 154 -16.06 4.30 9.11
C GLU A 154 -15.46 2.90 9.04
N LYS A 155 -15.82 2.10 8.02
CA LYS A 155 -15.25 0.75 7.84
C LYS A 155 -13.76 0.79 7.52
N VAL A 156 -13.31 1.78 6.75
CA VAL A 156 -11.87 1.95 6.46
C VAL A 156 -11.12 2.23 7.76
N LEU A 157 -11.57 3.19 8.58
CA LEU A 157 -10.94 3.52 9.86
C LEU A 157 -10.99 2.34 10.85
N ALA A 158 -12.10 1.60 10.90
CA ALA A 158 -12.22 0.40 11.72
C ALA A 158 -11.22 -0.70 11.28
N CYS A 159 -11.00 -0.86 9.97
CA CYS A 159 -9.99 -1.76 9.44
C CYS A 159 -8.56 -1.32 9.80
N MET A 160 -8.28 -0.01 9.75
CA MET A 160 -6.95 0.51 10.08
C MET A 160 -6.62 0.30 11.56
N GLY A 161 -7.61 0.38 12.44
CA GLY A 161 -7.38 0.34 13.89
C GLY A 161 -6.62 1.57 14.39
N ASP A 162 -5.89 1.42 15.48
CA ASP A 162 -5.04 2.47 16.05
C ASP A 162 -3.57 2.28 15.61
N PRO A 163 -3.03 3.17 14.75
CA PRO A 163 -1.63 3.13 14.33
C PRO A 163 -0.64 3.43 15.47
N ASP A 164 -1.09 4.13 16.52
CA ASP A 164 -0.21 4.54 17.62
C ASP A 164 -0.19 3.51 18.77
N ALA A 165 -1.02 2.47 18.71
CA ALA A 165 -1.09 1.45 19.73
C ALA A 165 0.21 0.62 19.83
N ASP A 166 0.62 0.30 21.06
CA ASP A 166 1.70 -0.67 21.34
C ASP A 166 1.19 -2.12 21.18
N ALA A 167 0.65 -2.43 20.01
CA ALA A 167 0.07 -3.72 19.67
C ALA A 167 0.31 -4.04 18.19
N ASP A 168 0.16 -5.31 17.83
CA ASP A 168 0.22 -5.73 16.43
C ASP A 168 -1.01 -5.23 15.66
N ASN A 169 -0.77 -4.78 14.43
CA ASN A 169 -1.82 -4.42 13.49
C ASN A 169 -2.04 -5.59 12.54
N ALA A 170 -3.23 -6.21 12.57
CA ALA A 170 -3.50 -7.43 11.81
C ALA A 170 -3.31 -7.27 10.29
N VAL A 171 -3.58 -6.08 9.74
CA VAL A 171 -3.39 -5.80 8.30
C VAL A 171 -1.91 -5.78 7.97
N LEU A 172 -1.10 -5.04 8.74
CA LEU A 172 0.34 -4.91 8.48
C LEU A 172 1.15 -6.16 8.86
N SER A 173 0.72 -6.92 9.88
CA SER A 173 1.29 -8.24 10.17
C SER A 173 1.11 -9.18 8.99
N LYS A 174 -0.07 -9.16 8.36
CA LYS A 174 -0.32 -9.97 7.16
C LYS A 174 0.57 -9.56 6.00
N GLU A 175 0.84 -8.26 5.82
CA GLU A 175 1.79 -7.79 4.80
C GLU A 175 3.22 -8.32 5.06
N GLN A 176 3.68 -8.33 6.31
CA GLN A 176 5.00 -8.92 6.64
C GLN A 176 5.04 -10.43 6.33
N GLU A 177 3.98 -11.16 6.64
CA GLU A 177 3.85 -12.57 6.29
C GLU A 177 3.83 -12.81 4.79
N ASP A 178 3.07 -11.99 4.04
CA ASP A 178 2.95 -12.10 2.59
C ASP A 178 4.19 -11.63 1.85
N GLN A 179 4.98 -10.76 2.47
CA GLN A 179 6.26 -10.32 1.92
C GLN A 179 7.27 -11.46 1.92
N ILE A 180 7.23 -12.33 2.95
CA ILE A 180 8.04 -13.55 3.03
C ILE A 180 7.42 -14.58 2.08
N GLY A 181 8.14 -14.91 1.01
CA GLY A 181 7.64 -15.82 -0.02
C GLY A 181 7.46 -17.23 0.49
N ARG A 182 6.50 -17.93 -0.13
CA ARG A 182 6.36 -19.38 0.02
C ARG A 182 6.87 -20.05 -1.25
N GLY A 183 7.52 -21.20 -1.09
CA GLY A 183 8.00 -22.00 -2.22
C GLY A 183 8.96 -21.26 -3.15
N SER A 184 8.69 -21.32 -4.46
CA SER A 184 9.55 -20.75 -5.50
C SER A 184 9.39 -19.25 -5.72
N ARG A 185 8.35 -18.62 -5.15
CA ARG A 185 8.13 -17.17 -5.32
C ARG A 185 9.27 -16.36 -4.72
N GLY A 186 9.77 -16.76 -3.56
CA GLY A 186 10.73 -16.00 -2.76
C GLY A 186 10.18 -14.68 -2.23
N ASP A 187 11.01 -13.98 -1.46
CA ASP A 187 10.63 -12.74 -0.79
C ASP A 187 10.47 -11.58 -1.78
N VAL A 188 9.57 -10.65 -1.46
CA VAL A 188 9.47 -9.38 -2.18
C VAL A 188 10.32 -8.35 -1.47
N THR A 189 11.41 -7.92 -2.12
CA THR A 189 12.39 -6.98 -1.52
C THR A 189 12.55 -5.68 -2.31
N ILE A 190 11.92 -5.57 -3.49
CA ILE A 190 12.08 -4.46 -4.42
C ILE A 190 10.71 -4.01 -4.93
N LEU A 191 10.54 -2.70 -5.08
CA LEU A 191 9.33 -2.07 -5.62
C LEU A 191 9.62 -1.36 -6.96
N PRO A 192 8.66 -1.34 -7.91
CA PRO A 192 7.45 -2.17 -7.89
C PRO A 192 7.76 -3.64 -8.18
N THR A 193 6.94 -4.55 -7.66
CA THR A 193 6.93 -5.96 -8.06
C THR A 193 5.50 -6.37 -8.39
N LEU A 194 5.30 -6.97 -9.56
CA LEU A 194 4.03 -7.56 -9.96
C LEU A 194 4.11 -9.08 -9.72
N VAL A 195 3.17 -9.68 -9.01
CA VAL A 195 3.09 -11.14 -8.90
C VAL A 195 1.89 -11.61 -9.69
N ILE A 196 2.05 -12.60 -10.55
CA ILE A 196 0.95 -13.22 -11.29
C ILE A 196 0.98 -14.71 -11.00
N ASN A 197 -0.07 -15.24 -10.37
CA ASN A 197 -0.18 -16.64 -9.90
C ASN A 197 1.10 -17.16 -9.24
N ASP A 198 1.54 -16.44 -8.20
CA ASP A 198 2.72 -16.78 -7.38
C ASP A 198 4.08 -16.71 -8.11
N VAL A 199 4.14 -16.04 -9.26
CA VAL A 199 5.39 -15.77 -9.99
C VAL A 199 5.68 -14.27 -9.99
N GLN A 200 6.86 -13.87 -9.50
CA GLN A 200 7.28 -12.47 -9.49
C GLN A 200 7.75 -12.01 -10.88
N TYR A 201 7.28 -10.83 -11.28
CA TYR A 201 7.68 -10.09 -12.45
C TYR A 201 8.18 -8.71 -12.02
N ARG A 202 9.40 -8.39 -12.46
CA ARG A 202 10.04 -7.11 -12.20
C ARG A 202 10.23 -6.44 -13.56
N GLY A 203 9.77 -5.19 -13.70
CA GLY A 203 10.05 -4.39 -14.88
C GLY A 203 11.56 -4.16 -15.02
N ILE A 204 12.08 -4.21 -16.25
CA ILE A 204 13.45 -3.80 -16.60
C ILE A 204 13.46 -2.29 -16.80
#